data_AF-T1T0E7-F1
#
_entry.id   AF-T1T0E7-F1
#
_cell.length_a   1.000
_cell.length_b   1.000
_cell.length_c   1.000
_cell.angle_alpha   90.00
_cell.angle_beta   90.00
_cell.angle_gamma   90.00
#
_symmetry.space_group_name_H-M   'P 1'
#
loop_
_entity.id
_entity.type
_entity.pdbx_description
1 polymer ?
#
loop_
_entity_poly.entity_id
_entity_poly.type
_entity_poly.pdbx_seq_one_letter_code
_entity_poly.pdbx_strand_id
1 'polypeptide(L)' 'MNINRYITRGISEQLSLDLQILLWHMVEEKDNQPHTDYLHIFKLQEDDNMLSITHEQEQPAYKLEYHYINYEKKSKCIT' A
#
# COMPACT_ATOMS: atom_id res chain seq x y z
N MET A 1 15.09 15.07 -1.90
CA MET A 1 15.92 14.46 -2.96
C MET A 1 14.99 13.84 -3.98
N ASN A 2 15.25 14.01 -5.28
CA ASN A 2 14.45 13.35 -6.32
C ASN A 2 14.99 11.92 -6.46
N ILE A 3 14.40 10.98 -5.71
CA ILE A 3 14.80 9.58 -5.73
C ILE A 3 14.06 8.92 -6.89
N ASN A 4 14.78 8.31 -7.82
CA ASN A 4 14.13 7.56 -8.89
C ASN A 4 13.40 6.35 -8.29
N ARG A 5 12.10 6.26 -8.54
CA ARG A 5 11.26 5.12 -8.17
C ARG A 5 11.26 4.10 -9.29
N TYR A 6 11.57 2.86 -8.95
CA TYR A 6 11.54 1.75 -9.89
C TYR A 6 10.58 0.69 -9.36
N ILE A 7 9.88 0.05 -10.28
CA ILE A 7 8.94 -1.03 -9.99
C ILE A 7 9.34 -2.25 -10.79
N THR A 8 9.18 -3.43 -10.21
CA THR A 8 9.38 -4.68 -10.96
C THR A 8 8.20 -4.88 -11.92
N ARG A 9 8.46 -5.53 -13.05
CA ARG A 9 7.44 -5.79 -14.07
C ARG A 9 6.21 -6.52 -13.50
N GLY A 10 6.43 -7.52 -12.65
CA GLY A 10 5.34 -8.29 -12.04
C GLY A 10 4.40 -7.42 -11.20
N ILE A 11 4.94 -6.50 -10.40
CA ILE A 11 4.12 -5.58 -9.60
C ILE A 11 3.40 -4.57 -10.51
N SER A 12 4.08 -4.05 -11.53
CA SER A 12 3.48 -3.12 -12.49
C SER A 12 2.31 -3.71 -13.28
N GLU A 13 2.31 -5.01 -13.54
CA GLU A 13 1.25 -5.72 -14.27
C GLU A 13 0.09 -6.17 -13.34
N GLN A 14 0.35 -6.33 -12.04
CA GLN A 14 -0.63 -6.86 -11.08
C GLN A 14 -1.36 -5.78 -10.27
N LEU A 15 -0.69 -4.68 -9.92
CA LEU A 15 -1.28 -3.59 -9.16
C LEU A 15 -1.77 -2.47 -10.09
N SER A 16 -2.95 -1.92 -9.79
CA SER A 16 -3.42 -0.71 -10.48
C SER A 16 -2.47 0.46 -10.23
N LEU A 17 -2.43 1.41 -11.17
CA LEU A 17 -1.60 2.61 -11.03
C LEU A 17 -1.91 3.37 -9.73
N ASP A 18 -3.19 3.46 -9.36
CA ASP A 18 -3.63 4.12 -8.13
C ASP A 18 -3.03 3.45 -6.88
N LEU A 19 -3.00 2.11 -6.84
CA LEU A 19 -2.36 1.39 -5.75
C LEU A 19 -0.85 1.59 -5.73
N GLN A 20 -0.20 1.59 -6.90
CA GLN A 20 1.23 1.86 -6.97
C GLN A 20 1.56 3.25 -6.41
N ILE A 21 0.79 4.27 -6.78
CA ILE A 21 0.95 5.65 -6.28
C ILE A 21 0.70 5.70 -4.77
N LEU A 22 -0.37 5.06 -4.28
CA LEU A 22 -0.71 5.00 -2.86
C LEU A 22 0.44 4.40 -2.04
N LEU A 23 0.98 3.25 -2.45
CA LEU A 23 2.07 2.59 -1.73
C LEU A 23 3.33 3.46 -1.68
N TRP A 24 3.65 4.18 -2.76
CA TRP A 24 4.77 5.12 -2.75
C TRP A 24 4.55 6.30 -1.81
N HIS A 25 3.33 6.84 -1.72
CA HIS A 25 3.01 7.86 -0.74
C HIS A 25 3.15 7.36 0.69
N MET A 26 2.73 6.13 0.99
CA MET A 26 2.91 5.52 2.32
C MET A 26 4.39 5.36 2.69
N VAL A 27 5.24 5.02 1.72
CA VAL A 27 6.71 5.02 1.90
C VAL A 27 7.21 6.43 2.21
N GLU A 28 6.86 7.45 1.41
CA GLU A 28 7.26 8.83 1.66
C GLU A 28 6.84 9.33 3.06
N GLU A 29 5.59 9.06 3.45
CA GLU A 29 5.07 9.46 4.77
C GLU A 29 5.85 8.81 5.91
N LYS A 30 6.23 7.53 5.76
CA LYS A 30 7.04 6.83 6.75
C LYS A 30 8.48 7.33 6.74
N ASP A 31 9.10 7.57 5.58
CA ASP A 31 10.46 8.09 5.45
C ASP A 31 10.63 9.49 6.07
N ASN A 32 9.56 10.28 6.07
CA ASN A 32 9.53 11.59 6.73
C ASN A 32 9.48 11.51 8.27
N GLN A 33 9.32 10.31 8.85
CA GLN A 33 9.33 10.07 10.29
C GLN A 33 10.68 9.51 10.75
N PRO A 34 11.10 9.76 12.01
CA PRO A 34 12.34 9.21 12.54
C PRO A 34 12.27 7.68 12.70
N HIS A 35 13.42 7.02 12.61
CA HIS A 35 13.57 5.57 12.75
C HIS A 35 12.79 4.77 11.68
N THR A 36 13.05 5.09 10.42
CA THR A 36 12.54 4.33 9.27
C THR A 36 13.59 3.35 8.79
N ASP A 37 13.16 2.10 8.63
CA ASP A 37 13.95 1.03 8.06
C ASP A 37 14.00 1.16 6.54
N TYR A 38 15.05 0.63 5.92
CA TYR A 38 15.13 0.56 4.47
C TYR A 38 14.09 -0.39 3.87
N LEU A 39 13.71 -1.44 4.60
CA LEU A 39 12.76 -2.44 4.14
C LEU A 39 11.33 -2.10 4.57
N HIS A 40 10.49 -1.80 3.58
CA HIS A 40 9.04 -1.66 3.75
C HIS A 40 8.34 -2.94 3.28
N ILE A 41 7.54 -3.53 4.16
CA ILE A 41 6.76 -4.74 3.86
C ILE A 41 5.29 -4.33 3.74
N PHE A 42 4.68 -4.61 2.59
CA PHE A 42 3.27 -4.39 2.34
C PHE A 42 2.54 -5.73 2.18
N LYS A 43 1.47 -5.92 2.94
CA LYS A 43 0.53 -7.04 2.79
C LYS A 43 -0.80 -6.47 2.30
N LEU A 44 -1.24 -6.91 1.13
CA LEU A 44 -2.47 -6.47 0.50
C LEU A 44 -3.48 -7.62 0.56
N GLN A 45 -4.68 -7.34 1.05
CA GLN A 45 -5.79 -8.28 1.06
C GLN A 45 -7.01 -7.56 0.47
N GLU A 46 -7.57 -8.11 -0.60
CA GLU A 46 -8.78 -7.58 -1.22
C GLU A 46 -9.92 -8.58 -1.01
N ASP A 47 -10.94 -8.15 -0.27
CA ASP A 47 -12.23 -8.81 -0.14
C ASP A 47 -13.25 -8.02 -0.99
N ASP A 48 -14.46 -8.58 -1.22
CA ASP A 48 -15.46 -8.09 -2.18
C ASP A 48 -15.54 -6.56 -2.35
N ASN A 49 -15.60 -5.82 -1.25
CA ASN A 49 -15.73 -4.37 -1.24
C ASN A 49 -14.69 -3.68 -0.37
N MET A 50 -13.64 -4.38 0.07
CA MET A 50 -12.67 -3.83 1.00
C MET A 50 -11.25 -4.22 0.62
N LEU A 51 -10.37 -3.23 0.57
CA LEU A 51 -8.94 -3.43 0.47
C LEU A 51 -8.30 -3.14 1.82
N SER A 52 -7.64 -4.14 2.39
CA SER A 52 -6.81 -4.03 3.58
C SER A 52 -5.34 -3.97 3.18
N ILE A 53 -4.63 -2.97 3.69
CA ILE A 53 -3.19 -2.77 3.48
C ILE A 53 -2.52 -2.78 4.85
N THR A 54 -1.66 -3.75 5.11
CA THR A 54 -0.76 -3.72 6.27
C THR A 54 0.61 -3.25 5.83
N HIS A 55 1.13 -2.19 6.45
CA HIS A 55 2.48 -1.67 6.26
C HIS A 55 3.34 -1.97 7.50
N GLU A 56 4.43 -2.71 7.31
CA GLU A 56 5.32 -3.18 8.37
C GLU A 56 6.79 -2.86 8.05
N GLN A 57 7.64 -2.76 9.08
CA GLN A 57 9.12 -2.74 8.99
C GLN A 57 9.72 -3.52 10.18
N GLU A 58 10.98 -3.93 10.07
CA GLU A 58 11.62 -4.81 11.07
C GLU A 58 12.27 -4.02 12.22
N GLN A 59 13.00 -2.94 11.93
CA GLN A 59 13.81 -2.20 12.93
C GLN A 59 13.66 -0.67 12.81
N PRO A 60 13.10 0.03 13.81
CA PRO A 60 12.33 -0.52 14.92
C PRO A 60 11.04 -1.15 14.41
N ALA A 61 10.56 -2.17 15.11
CA ALA A 61 9.31 -2.85 14.76
C ALA A 61 8.18 -1.83 14.64
N TYR A 62 7.53 -1.81 13.48
CA TYR A 62 6.37 -0.97 13.21
C TYR A 62 5.38 -1.76 12.36
N LYS A 63 4.10 -1.52 12.62
CA LYS A 63 2.97 -2.11 11.91
C LYS A 63 1.80 -1.15 11.95
N LEU A 64 1.22 -0.87 10.78
CA LEU A 64 -0.01 -0.10 10.65
C LEU A 64 -0.91 -0.75 9.61
N GLU A 65 -2.22 -0.71 9.85
CA GLU A 65 -3.22 -1.32 8.99
C GLU A 65 -4.22 -0.27 8.51
N TYR A 66 -4.53 -0.31 7.22
CA TYR A 66 -5.42 0.61 6.54
C TYR A 66 -6.54 -0.19 5.86
N HIS A 67 -7.78 0.27 5.98
CA HIS A 67 -8.94 -0.35 5.34
C HIS A 67 -9.62 0.66 4.41
N TYR A 68 -9.69 0.33 3.13
CA TYR A 68 -10.34 1.14 2.10
C TYR A 68 -11.59 0.41 1.63
N ILE A 69 -12.75 1.07 1.76
CA ILE A 69 -14.02 0.52 1.28
C ILE A 69 -14.23 1.00 -0.15
N ASN A 70 -14.38 0.06 -1.08
CA ASN A 70 -14.80 0.34 -2.43
C ASN A 70 -16.33 0.44 -2.48
N TYR A 71 -16.84 1.68 -2.42
CA TYR A 71 -18.27 1.97 -2.48
C TYR A 71 -18.90 1.65 -3.85
N GLU A 72 -18.12 1.61 -4.93
CA GLU A 72 -18.65 1.28 -6.27
C GLU A 72 -18.89 -0.22 -6.43
N LYS A 73 -18.04 -1.07 -5.86
CA LYS A 73 -18.25 -2.53 -5.80
C LYS A 73 -19.43 -2.91 -4.91
N LYS A 74 -19.67 -2.16 -3.82
CA LYS A 74 -20.80 -2.38 -2.90
C LYS A 74 -22.16 -2.37 -3.60
N SER A 75 -22.32 -1.55 -4.63
CA SER A 75 -23.57 -1.39 -5.38
C SER A 75 -23.83 -2.53 -6.38
N LYS A 76 -22.81 -3.31 -6.77
CA LYS A 76 -22.96 -4.44 -7.70
C LYS A 76 -23.43 -5.73 -7.01
N CYS A 77 -23.28 -5.85 -5.70
CA CYS A 77 -23.74 -7.03 -4.94
C CYS A 77 -25.22 -6.98 -4.52
N ILE A 78 -25.97 -5.93 -4.89
CA ILE A 78 -27.38 -5.74 -4.51
C ILE A 78 -28.33 -5.80 -5.73
N THR A 79 -27.90 -6.40 -6.83
CA THR A 79 -28.74 -6.67 -8.02
C THR A 79 -28.61 -8.14 -8.39
#